data_AF-A0A7W0QQN1-F1
#
_entry.id   AF-A0A7W0QQN1-F1
#
_cell.length_a   1.000
_cell.length_b   1.000
_cell.length_c   1.000
_cell.angle_alpha   90.00
_cell.angle_beta   90.00
_cell.angle_gamma   90.00
#
_symmetry.space_group_name_H-M   'P 1'
#
loop_
_entity.id
_entity.type
_entity.pdbx_description
1 polymer ?
#
loop_
_entity_poly.entity_id
_entity_poly.type
_entity_poly.pdbx_seq_one_letter_code
_entity_poly.pdbx_strand_id
1 'polypeptide(L)'
;ERRQFGPASPDLLDIGPSPPLGHLDLDSIHTRDDIVATLDRLPPRQRSALVLRYFDDCDVGTTAKHLNQSIHATESLLARGRGAFRRIYRETTGEPS
;
A
#
# COMPACT_ATOMS: atom_id res chain seq x y z
N GLU A 1 1.30 48.83 1.28
CA GLU A 1 0.33 47.72 1.18
C GLU A 1 0.96 46.45 1.80
N ARG A 2 0.58 46.11 3.03
CA ARG A 2 1.20 45.02 3.80
C ARG A 2 0.40 43.74 3.57
N ARG A 3 1.04 42.71 3.00
CA ARG A 3 0.50 41.35 2.88
C ARG A 3 0.27 40.80 4.29
N GLN A 4 -1.00 40.60 4.65
CA GLN A 4 -1.37 39.83 5.83
C GLN A 4 -1.35 38.34 5.46
N PHE A 5 -0.20 37.69 5.64
CA PHE A 5 -0.19 36.25 5.85
C PHE A 5 -0.58 36.05 7.32
N GLY A 6 -1.80 35.53 7.56
CA GLY A 6 -2.20 35.10 8.90
C GLY A 6 -1.20 34.07 9.43
N PRO A 7 -0.98 33.97 10.76
CA PRO A 7 -0.08 32.97 11.29
C PRO A 7 -0.65 31.59 10.90
N ALA A 8 0.06 30.89 10.03
CA ALA A 8 -0.13 29.46 9.85
C ALA A 8 0.17 28.84 11.21
N SER A 9 -0.87 28.45 11.95
CA SER A 9 -0.70 27.61 13.12
C SER A 9 0.06 26.36 12.68
N PRO A 10 1.28 26.11 13.20
CA PRO A 10 1.97 24.88 12.94
C PRO A 10 1.39 23.87 13.93
N ASP A 11 0.18 23.38 13.67
CA ASP A 11 -0.19 22.03 14.09
C ASP A 11 0.55 21.06 13.15
N LEU A 12 1.87 21.16 13.28
CA LEU A 12 2.88 20.23 12.88
C LEU A 12 2.45 18.92 13.50
N LEU A 13 1.89 18.06 12.66
CA LEU A 13 1.62 16.64 12.86
C LEU A 13 2.16 16.16 14.21
N ASP A 14 1.27 15.83 15.15
CA ASP A 14 1.58 15.00 16.31
C ASP A 14 1.94 13.60 15.80
N ILE A 15 3.07 13.51 15.11
CA ILE A 15 3.78 12.27 14.88
C ILE A 15 4.29 11.95 16.27
N GLY A 16 3.50 11.17 17.00
CA GLY A 16 3.90 10.60 18.29
C GLY A 16 5.32 10.03 18.21
N PRO A 17 5.99 9.82 19.35
CA PRO A 17 7.44 9.70 19.44
C PRO A 17 7.99 8.87 18.28
N SER A 18 8.76 9.52 17.40
CA SER A 18 9.47 8.81 16.33
C SER A 18 10.20 7.65 17.00
N PRO A 19 10.00 6.40 16.56
CA PRO A 19 10.72 5.27 17.12
C PRO A 19 12.22 5.60 17.07
N PRO A 20 13.00 5.24 18.11
CA PRO A 20 14.42 5.51 18.11
C PRO A 20 15.02 4.84 16.86
N LEU A 21 15.67 5.65 16.01
CA LEU A 21 16.25 5.23 14.73
C LEU A 21 17.25 4.06 14.85
N GLY A 22 17.62 3.66 16.07
CA GLY A 22 18.49 2.52 16.38
C GLY A 22 17.82 1.15 16.50
N HIS A 23 16.47 1.05 16.45
CA HIS A 23 15.79 -0.25 16.45
C HIS A 23 14.74 -0.34 15.33
N LEU A 24 15.13 0.02 14.10
CA LEU A 24 14.46 -0.56 12.96
C LEU A 24 14.78 -2.05 12.99
N ASP A 25 13.78 -2.87 13.27
CA ASP A 25 13.87 -4.30 13.14
C ASP A 25 14.23 -4.64 11.69
N LEU A 26 15.40 -5.25 11.48
CA LEU A 26 15.90 -5.59 10.14
C LEU A 26 14.93 -6.55 9.44
N ASP A 27 14.28 -7.45 10.19
CA ASP A 27 13.28 -8.36 9.66
C ASP A 27 12.06 -7.59 9.13
N SER A 28 11.65 -6.53 9.83
CA SER A 28 10.59 -5.61 9.38
C SER A 28 10.98 -4.81 8.13
N ILE A 29 12.24 -4.36 8.01
CA ILE A 29 12.74 -3.69 6.80
C ILE A 29 12.71 -4.67 5.62
N HIS A 30 13.24 -5.88 5.79
CA HIS A 30 13.25 -6.90 4.74
C HIS A 30 11.82 -7.26 4.32
N THR A 31 10.90 -7.44 5.29
CA THR A 31 9.48 -7.69 5.00
C THR A 31 8.86 -6.59 4.16
N ARG A 32 9.15 -5.32 4.48
CA ARG A 32 8.64 -4.17 3.71
C ARG A 32 9.19 -4.18 2.29
N ASP A 33 10.49 -4.38 2.13
CA ASP A 33 11.15 -4.40 0.83
C ASP A 33 10.67 -5.57 -0.03
N ASP A 34 10.43 -6.74 0.56
CA ASP A 34 9.84 -7.90 -0.11
C ASP A 34 8.40 -7.64 -0.58
N ILE A 35 7.59 -6.95 0.24
CA ILE A 35 6.22 -6.55 -0.14
C ILE A 35 6.28 -5.57 -1.33
N VAL A 36 7.14 -4.55 -1.26
CA VAL A 36 7.28 -3.55 -2.33
C VAL A 36 7.75 -4.20 -3.62
N ALA A 37 8.80 -5.02 -3.56
CA ALA A 37 9.32 -5.77 -4.71
C ALA A 37 8.27 -6.72 -5.30
N THR A 38 7.46 -7.36 -4.45
CA THR A 38 6.35 -8.21 -4.89
C THR A 38 5.26 -7.41 -5.61
N LEU A 39 4.85 -6.28 -5.04
CA LEU A 39 3.86 -5.39 -5.67
C LEU A 39 4.36 -4.91 -7.04
N ASP A 40 5.64 -4.56 -7.16
CA ASP A 40 6.24 -4.09 -8.41
C ASP A 40 6.28 -5.11 -9.53
N ARG A 41 6.24 -6.40 -9.20
CA ARG A 41 6.16 -7.50 -10.18
C ARG A 41 4.71 -7.82 -10.61
N LEU A 42 3.70 -7.29 -9.91
CA LEU A 42 2.30 -7.53 -10.30
C LEU A 42 1.89 -6.73 -11.53
N PRO A 43 0.95 -7.26 -12.34
CA PRO A 43 0.26 -6.48 -13.36
C PRO A 43 -0.36 -5.20 -12.79
N PRO A 44 -0.28 -4.05 -13.48
CA PRO A 44 -0.65 -2.74 -12.91
C PRO A 44 -2.05 -2.69 -12.29
N ARG A 45 -3.04 -3.29 -12.95
CA ARG A 45 -4.43 -3.32 -12.44
C ARG A 45 -4.59 -4.15 -11.18
N GLN A 46 -3.88 -5.26 -11.06
CA GLN A 46 -3.91 -6.09 -9.84
C GLN A 46 -3.24 -5.36 -8.68
N ARG A 47 -2.09 -4.72 -8.95
CA ARG A 47 -1.40 -3.86 -7.97
C ARG A 47 -2.32 -2.75 -7.47
N SER A 48 -2.92 -1.98 -8.37
CA SER A 48 -3.81 -0.86 -7.99
C SER A 48 -4.99 -1.34 -7.14
N ALA A 49 -5.62 -2.47 -7.51
CA ALA A 49 -6.71 -3.04 -6.73
C ALA A 49 -6.28 -3.45 -5.31
N LEU A 50 -5.10 -4.06 -5.16
CA LEU A 50 -4.58 -4.45 -3.84
C LEU A 50 -4.17 -3.23 -3.01
N VAL A 51 -3.51 -2.24 -3.61
CA VAL A 51 -3.11 -1.00 -2.93
C VAL A 51 -4.34 -0.28 -2.36
N LEU A 52 -5.34 -0.02 -3.20
CA LEU A 52 -6.59 0.60 -2.75
C LEU A 52 -7.27 -0.20 -1.63
N ARG A 53 -7.28 -1.53 -1.75
CA ARG A 53 -7.99 -2.39 -0.79
C ARG A 53 -7.30 -2.50 0.58
N TYR A 54 -5.97 -2.52 0.61
CA TYR A 54 -5.19 -2.88 1.81
C TYR A 54 -4.34 -1.75 2.37
N PHE A 55 -4.01 -0.73 1.58
CA PHE A 55 -3.24 0.43 2.03
C PHE A 55 -4.12 1.66 2.18
N ASP A 56 -5.11 1.84 1.30
CA ASP A 56 -6.06 2.95 1.37
C ASP A 56 -7.39 2.57 2.06
N ASP A 57 -7.48 1.37 2.66
CA ASP A 57 -8.66 0.83 3.36
C ASP A 57 -9.99 0.87 2.58
N CYS A 58 -9.94 1.01 1.25
CA CYS A 58 -11.14 1.10 0.42
C CYS A 58 -11.91 -0.22 0.42
N ASP A 59 -13.23 -0.18 0.59
CA ASP A 59 -14.07 -1.36 0.36
C ASP A 59 -14.09 -1.77 -1.14
N VAL A 60 -14.66 -2.93 -1.45
CA VAL A 60 -14.69 -3.47 -2.82
C VAL A 60 -15.46 -2.55 -3.78
N GLY A 61 -16.58 -1.96 -3.33
CA GLY A 61 -17.39 -1.04 -4.12
C GLY A 61 -16.67 0.28 -4.37
N THR A 62 -16.02 0.84 -3.35
CA THR A 62 -15.20 2.06 -3.48
C THR A 62 -14.00 1.81 -4.41
N THR A 63 -13.32 0.67 -4.26
CA THR A 63 -12.24 0.23 -5.17
C THR A 63 -12.75 0.13 -6.62
N ALA A 64 -13.92 -0.48 -6.85
CA ALA A 64 -14.51 -0.61 -8.17
C ALA A 64 -14.77 0.74 -8.84
N LYS A 65 -15.24 1.74 -8.06
CA LYS A 65 -15.42 3.12 -8.53
C LYS A 65 -14.08 3.75 -8.92
N HIS A 66 -13.05 3.63 -8.09
CA HIS A 66 -11.71 4.17 -8.39
C HIS A 66 -11.09 3.55 -9.65
N LEU A 67 -11.35 2.26 -9.88
CA LEU A 67 -10.83 1.54 -11.05
C LEU A 67 -11.73 1.65 -12.29
N ASN A 68 -12.87 2.32 -12.20
CA ASN A 68 -13.90 2.37 -13.25
C ASN A 68 -14.28 0.97 -13.78
N GLN A 69 -14.56 0.05 -12.85
CA GLN A 69 -14.93 -1.35 -13.12
C GLN A 69 -16.22 -1.69 -12.37
N SER A 70 -16.86 -2.81 -12.72
CA SER A 70 -17.96 -3.35 -11.91
C SER A 70 -17.42 -3.97 -10.62
N ILE A 71 -18.28 -4.11 -9.61
CA ILE A 71 -17.95 -4.80 -8.34
C ILE A 71 -17.47 -6.22 -8.64
N HIS A 72 -18.21 -6.97 -9.47
CA HIS A 72 -17.87 -8.34 -9.83
C HIS A 72 -16.52 -8.48 -10.56
N ALA A 73 -16.22 -7.55 -11.48
CA ALA A 73 -14.92 -7.50 -12.14
C ALA A 73 -13.80 -7.19 -11.14
N THR A 74 -14.07 -6.32 -10.17
CA THR A 74 -13.13 -5.95 -9.10
C THR A 74 -12.86 -7.10 -8.13
N GLU A 75 -13.88 -7.86 -7.74
CA GLU A 75 -13.73 -9.08 -6.93
C GLU A 75 -12.86 -10.11 -7.64
N SER A 76 -13.13 -10.34 -8.93
CA SER A 76 -12.33 -11.23 -9.77
C SER A 76 -10.87 -10.75 -9.89
N LEU A 77 -10.68 -9.44 -10.05
CA LEU A 77 -9.36 -8.82 -10.13
C LEU A 77 -8.59 -8.96 -8.81
N LEU A 78 -9.24 -8.71 -7.68
CA LEU A 78 -8.67 -8.89 -6.34
C LEU A 78 -8.31 -10.35 -6.05
N ALA A 79 -9.17 -11.30 -6.43
CA ALA A 79 -8.90 -12.72 -6.27
C ALA A 79 -7.64 -13.15 -7.05
N ARG A 80 -7.54 -12.74 -8.32
CA ARG A 80 -6.36 -13.00 -9.16
C ARG A 80 -5.11 -12.30 -8.61
N GLY A 81 -5.25 -11.04 -8.18
CA GLY A 81 -4.18 -10.25 -7.59
C GLY A 81 -3.59 -10.89 -6.34
N ARG A 82 -4.44 -11.37 -5.41
CA ARG A 82 -3.97 -12.10 -4.21
C ARG A 82 -3.24 -13.39 -4.55
N GLY A 83 -3.76 -14.15 -5.52
CA GLY A 83 -3.12 -15.38 -5.99
C GLY A 83 -1.73 -15.11 -6.59
N ALA A 84 -1.63 -14.09 -7.44
CA ALA A 84 -0.36 -13.66 -8.03
C ALA A 84 0.61 -13.12 -6.96
N PHE A 85 0.13 -12.29 -6.04
CA PHE A 85 0.93 -11.75 -4.94
C PHE A 85 1.54 -12.88 -4.11
N ARG A 86 0.73 -13.85 -3.65
CA ARG A 86 1.23 -14.98 -2.85
C ARG A 86 2.29 -15.80 -3.57
N ARG A 87 2.14 -15.99 -4.89
CA ARG A 87 3.14 -16.70 -5.70
C ARG A 87 4.46 -15.93 -5.75
N ILE A 88 4.39 -14.66 -6.15
CA ILE A 88 5.56 -13.80 -6.34
C ILE A 88 6.27 -13.52 -5.01
N TYR A 89 5.50 -13.37 -3.92
CA TYR A 89 6.04 -13.12 -2.58
C TYR A 89 6.95 -14.26 -2.14
N ARG A 90 6.51 -15.52 -2.29
CA ARG A 90 7.37 -16.69 -2.00
C ARG A 90 8.63 -16.75 -2.85
N GLU A 91 8.53 -16.40 -4.13
CA GLU A 91 9.69 -16.32 -5.02
C GLU A 91 10.66 -15.20 -4.59
N THR A 92 10.17 -14.14 -3.94
CA THR A 92 10.95 -12.97 -3.52
C THR A 92 11.62 -13.23 -2.16
N THR A 93 10.92 -13.84 -1.21
CA THR A 93 11.45 -14.19 0.12
C THR A 93 12.33 -15.44 0.13
N GLY A 94 12.42 -16.17 -0.99
CA GLY A 94 13.25 -17.38 -1.11
C GLY A 94 12.68 -18.62 -0.41
N GLU A 95 11.41 -18.61 -0.02
CA GLU A 95 10.74 -19.75 0.62
C GLU A 95 10.43 -20.85 -0.43
N PRO A 96 11.01 -22.06 -0.33
CA PRO A 96 10.75 -23.13 -1.29
C PRO A 96 9.31 -23.65 -1.18
N SER A 97 8.74 -24.07 -2.33
CA SER A 97 7.38 -24.63 -2.44
C SER A 97 7.24 -26.02 -1.84
#